data_AF-G7JH82-F1
#
_entry.id   AF-G7JH82-F1
#
_cell.length_a   1.000
_cell.length_b   1.000
_cell.length_c   1.000
_cell.angle_alpha   90.00
_cell.angle_beta   90.00
_cell.angle_gamma   90.00
#
_symmetry.space_group_name_H-M   'P 1'
#
loop_
_entity.id
_entity.type
_entity.pdbx_description
1 polymer ?
#
loop_
_entity_poly.entity_id
_entity_poly.type
_entity_poly.pdbx_seq_one_letter_code
_entity_poly.pdbx_strand_id
1 'polypeptide(L)'
;MVLSTRSMVFNVILFIGYCFCLGRAIDCGGNLVAKTITVDQKGRGMFKRIQQAVDSIKHNNDRWIKIQIMPGKYREEISIPYDKPCIILKGSDRRTTTIYDDDIQSKAIFTSSPPNVVLSGITIENTHGSNGKAVAATIFGNNSAIFDCSFLGYQDTLWDALGRHYYKNCYIQGEVDFIFGQAQSYFEDCVINATQGHAQPAGFITAQRRYSSTESTGFIFKGGRVEGIGKVHLGRAWGPYSRVLFWGTHLSAVVLPQGWNAWNYQGQENNFVYAEIDCTGPGANTRERVKWTKKQHKEINIQEYSLSSFINKDGWLAHIPKL
;
A
#
# COMPACT_ATOMS: atom_id res chain seq x y z
N MET A 1 34.10 60.04 -29.03
CA MET A 1 32.71 59.57 -29.28
C MET A 1 32.78 58.07 -29.46
N VAL A 2 32.68 57.30 -28.37
CA VAL A 2 32.65 55.82 -28.39
C VAL A 2 31.52 55.43 -27.45
N LEU A 3 30.39 55.01 -28.02
CA LEU A 3 29.19 54.58 -27.30
C LEU A 3 29.34 53.12 -26.91
N SER A 4 29.34 52.86 -25.60
CA SER A 4 29.29 51.52 -25.02
C SER A 4 27.85 50.98 -25.12
N THR A 5 27.64 49.93 -25.89
CA THR A 5 26.39 49.19 -25.96
C THR A 5 26.41 48.08 -24.90
N ARG A 6 25.67 48.26 -23.80
CA ARG A 6 25.38 47.18 -22.84
C ARG A 6 24.16 46.40 -23.32
N SER A 7 24.37 45.12 -23.65
CA SER A 7 23.31 44.17 -23.98
C SER A 7 22.51 43.81 -22.71
N MET A 8 21.20 44.06 -22.72
CA MET A 8 20.27 43.65 -21.66
C MET A 8 19.81 42.22 -21.92
N VAL A 9 20.19 41.28 -21.04
CA VAL A 9 19.68 39.90 -21.07
C VAL A 9 18.36 39.86 -20.29
N PHE A 10 17.24 39.67 -20.99
CA PHE A 10 15.94 39.41 -20.39
C PHE A 10 15.88 37.93 -19.96
N ASN A 11 15.89 37.68 -18.65
CA ASN A 11 15.58 36.35 -18.11
C ASN A 11 14.07 36.12 -18.19
N VAL A 12 13.64 35.27 -19.11
CA VAL A 12 12.25 34.79 -19.17
C VAL A 12 12.03 33.84 -17.99
N ILE A 13 11.41 34.34 -16.94
CA ILE A 13 10.95 33.51 -15.81
C ILE A 13 9.71 32.74 -16.30
N LEU A 14 9.91 31.46 -16.61
CA LEU A 14 8.84 30.53 -16.94
C LEU A 14 8.06 30.18 -15.66
N PHE A 15 6.95 30.88 -15.40
CA PHE A 15 5.99 30.47 -14.38
C PHE A 15 5.29 29.19 -14.84
N ILE A 16 5.78 28.03 -14.39
CA ILE A 16 5.02 26.78 -14.46
C ILE A 16 3.88 26.90 -13.44
N GLY A 17 2.73 27.36 -13.91
CA GLY A 17 1.50 27.32 -13.13
C GLY A 17 1.15 25.86 -12.85
N TYR A 18 1.29 25.42 -11.60
CA TYR A 18 0.63 24.22 -11.12
C TYR A 18 -0.87 24.48 -11.21
N CYS A 19 -1.50 24.02 -12.28
CA CYS A 19 -2.93 23.90 -12.35
C CYS A 19 -3.32 22.84 -11.32
N PHE A 20 -3.72 23.29 -10.13
CA PHE A 20 -4.50 22.46 -9.22
C PHE A 20 -5.83 22.17 -9.92
N CYS A 21 -5.85 21.13 -10.75
CA CYS A 21 -7.08 20.46 -11.07
C CYS A 21 -7.62 19.95 -9.74
N LEU A 22 -8.52 20.72 -9.13
CA LEU A 22 -9.44 20.24 -8.11
C LEU A 22 -10.27 19.15 -8.80
N GLY A 23 -9.71 17.95 -8.89
CA GLY A 23 -10.37 16.79 -9.46
C GLY A 23 -11.63 16.57 -8.64
N ARG A 24 -12.80 16.76 -9.28
CA ARG A 24 -14.06 16.33 -8.68
C ARG A 24 -13.88 14.86 -8.30
N ALA A 25 -14.20 14.53 -7.05
CA ALA A 25 -14.23 13.14 -6.63
C ALA A 25 -15.12 12.36 -7.60
N ILE A 26 -14.63 11.22 -8.10
CA ILE A 26 -15.40 10.38 -9.01
C ILE A 26 -16.53 9.76 -8.19
N ASP A 27 -17.76 10.14 -8.51
CA ASP A 27 -18.96 9.52 -7.98
C ASP A 27 -19.22 8.21 -8.76
N CYS A 28 -19.24 7.09 -8.05
CA CYS A 28 -19.52 5.77 -8.60
C CYS A 28 -21.03 5.47 -8.73
N GLY A 29 -21.87 6.50 -8.65
CA GLY A 29 -23.32 6.41 -8.77
C GLY A 29 -23.96 5.72 -7.58
N GLY A 30 -23.45 5.99 -6.37
CA GLY A 30 -23.86 5.37 -5.10
C GLY A 30 -23.04 4.15 -4.70
N ASN A 31 -23.59 3.30 -3.82
CA ASN A 31 -22.94 2.10 -3.28
C ASN A 31 -23.55 0.78 -3.80
N LEU A 32 -24.23 0.83 -4.94
CA LEU A 32 -24.85 -0.35 -5.58
C LEU A 32 -23.98 -0.86 -6.72
N VAL A 33 -23.84 -2.18 -6.80
CA VAL A 33 -23.18 -2.86 -7.92
C VAL A 33 -24.10 -2.83 -9.14
N ALA A 34 -23.69 -2.11 -10.19
CA ALA A 34 -24.49 -1.94 -11.41
C ALA A 34 -24.41 -3.16 -12.34
N LYS A 35 -23.28 -3.87 -12.34
CA LYS A 35 -23.06 -5.06 -13.18
C LYS A 35 -22.08 -6.01 -12.53
N THR A 36 -22.31 -7.32 -12.70
CA THR A 36 -21.34 -8.36 -12.36
C THR A 36 -20.83 -9.04 -13.64
N ILE A 37 -19.50 -9.15 -13.76
CA ILE A 37 -18.77 -9.89 -14.80
C ILE A 37 -18.15 -11.11 -14.12
N THR A 38 -18.32 -12.30 -14.68
CA THR A 38 -17.77 -13.53 -14.10
C THR A 38 -16.55 -14.02 -14.86
N VAL A 39 -15.52 -14.47 -14.13
CA VAL A 39 -14.29 -15.05 -14.67
C VAL A 39 -14.13 -16.48 -14.15
N ASP A 40 -14.08 -17.45 -15.07
CA ASP A 40 -13.84 -18.86 -14.73
C ASP A 40 -12.90 -19.48 -15.76
N GLN A 41 -11.73 -19.97 -15.32
CA GLN A 41 -10.75 -20.62 -16.20
C GLN A 41 -11.33 -21.83 -16.94
N LYS A 42 -12.36 -22.48 -16.38
CA LYS A 42 -13.08 -23.61 -16.98
C LYS A 42 -14.06 -23.18 -18.07
N GLY A 43 -14.22 -21.88 -18.33
CA GLY A 43 -15.07 -21.35 -19.41
C GLY A 43 -16.56 -21.26 -19.08
N ARG A 44 -16.95 -21.35 -17.80
CA ARG A 44 -18.34 -21.18 -17.36
C ARG A 44 -18.69 -19.73 -17.03
N GLY A 45 -17.71 -18.83 -17.04
CA GLY A 45 -17.88 -17.39 -16.86
C GLY A 45 -17.93 -16.65 -18.19
N MET A 46 -18.14 -15.32 -18.13
CA MET A 46 -18.08 -14.45 -19.31
C MET A 46 -16.67 -14.39 -19.92
N PHE A 47 -15.64 -14.50 -19.08
CA PHE A 47 -14.25 -14.55 -19.50
C PHE A 47 -13.52 -15.72 -18.84
N LYS A 48 -12.46 -16.20 -19.50
CA LYS A 48 -11.52 -17.18 -18.90
C LYS A 48 -10.36 -16.51 -18.17
N ARG A 49 -10.02 -15.29 -18.58
CA ARG A 49 -8.91 -14.48 -18.06
C ARG A 49 -9.42 -13.26 -17.30
N ILE A 50 -8.71 -12.88 -16.24
CA ILE A 50 -9.07 -11.74 -15.41
C ILE A 50 -8.82 -10.44 -16.18
N GLN A 51 -7.70 -10.32 -16.90
CA GLN A 51 -7.39 -9.09 -17.64
C GLN A 51 -8.46 -8.80 -18.71
N GLN A 52 -8.98 -9.83 -19.39
CA GLN A 52 -10.07 -9.64 -20.37
C GLN A 52 -11.34 -9.05 -19.74
N ALA A 53 -11.65 -9.41 -18.49
CA ALA A 53 -12.78 -8.84 -17.77
C ALA A 53 -12.53 -7.35 -17.44
N VAL A 54 -11.32 -6.99 -17.02
CA VAL A 54 -10.90 -5.59 -16.80
C VAL A 54 -10.96 -4.79 -18.10
N ASP A 55 -10.49 -5.37 -19.21
CA ASP A 55 -10.47 -4.74 -20.53
C ASP A 55 -11.89 -4.45 -21.04
N SER A 56 -12.86 -5.29 -20.70
CA SER A 56 -14.27 -5.14 -21.10
C SER A 56 -15.02 -3.98 -20.44
N ILE A 57 -14.47 -3.41 -19.36
CA ILE A 57 -15.07 -2.26 -18.67
C ILE A 57 -14.78 -0.99 -19.47
N LYS A 58 -15.81 -0.15 -19.66
CA LYS A 58 -15.69 1.11 -20.41
C LYS A 58 -14.67 2.05 -19.75
N HIS A 59 -14.02 2.88 -20.58
CA HIS A 59 -13.25 4.02 -20.11
C HIS A 59 -14.17 5.02 -19.37
N ASN A 60 -13.60 5.75 -18.42
CA ASN A 60 -14.28 6.69 -17.52
C ASN A 60 -15.51 6.05 -16.84
N ASN A 61 -15.33 4.83 -16.32
CA ASN A 61 -16.40 4.10 -15.63
C ASN A 61 -16.83 4.83 -14.35
N ASP A 62 -18.14 5.08 -14.24
CA ASP A 62 -18.78 5.90 -13.21
C ASP A 62 -19.80 5.10 -12.39
N ARG A 63 -19.74 3.76 -12.48
CA ARG A 63 -20.67 2.84 -11.81
C ARG A 63 -19.90 1.64 -11.27
N TRP A 64 -20.25 1.14 -10.09
CA TRP A 64 -19.59 -0.05 -9.55
C TRP A 64 -19.78 -1.28 -10.45
N ILE A 65 -18.69 -1.77 -11.02
CA ILE A 65 -18.65 -3.03 -11.77
C ILE A 65 -17.91 -4.07 -10.94
N LYS A 66 -18.58 -5.18 -10.63
CA LYS A 66 -17.96 -6.31 -9.93
C LYS A 66 -17.42 -7.31 -10.94
N ILE A 67 -16.12 -7.60 -10.88
CA ILE A 67 -15.51 -8.76 -11.50
C ILE A 67 -15.45 -9.87 -10.44
N GLN A 68 -16.32 -10.87 -10.58
CA GLN A 68 -16.35 -12.07 -9.74
C GLN A 68 -15.43 -13.14 -10.33
N ILE A 69 -14.37 -13.46 -9.60
CA ILE A 69 -13.38 -14.47 -9.98
C ILE A 69 -13.73 -15.78 -9.26
N MET A 70 -13.89 -16.85 -10.04
CA MET A 70 -14.15 -18.19 -9.52
C MET A 70 -12.87 -18.80 -8.92
N PRO A 71 -12.99 -19.84 -8.07
CA PRO A 71 -11.82 -20.51 -7.50
C PRO A 71 -10.87 -21.03 -8.59
N GLY A 72 -9.57 -20.78 -8.44
CA GLY A 72 -8.56 -21.13 -9.42
C GLY A 72 -7.21 -20.46 -9.17
N LYS A 73 -6.20 -20.91 -9.90
CA LYS A 73 -4.86 -20.29 -9.95
C LYS A 73 -4.68 -19.64 -11.32
N TYR A 74 -4.65 -18.32 -11.34
CA TYR A 74 -4.57 -17.49 -12.53
C TYR A 74 -3.13 -17.02 -12.71
N ARG A 75 -2.39 -17.63 -13.66
CA ARG A 75 -1.07 -17.14 -14.05
C ARG A 75 -1.24 -15.99 -15.03
N GLU A 76 -1.40 -14.78 -14.49
CA GLU A 76 -1.71 -13.57 -15.25
C GLU A 76 -1.13 -12.34 -14.54
N GLU A 77 -0.60 -11.42 -15.34
CA GLU A 77 -0.36 -10.06 -14.91
C GLU A 77 -1.61 -9.20 -15.16
N ILE A 78 -2.04 -8.47 -14.14
CA ILE A 78 -3.26 -7.68 -14.16
C ILE A 78 -2.94 -6.20 -13.99
N SER A 79 -3.46 -5.37 -14.88
CA SER A 79 -3.40 -3.92 -14.78
C SER A 79 -4.80 -3.33 -14.90
N ILE A 80 -5.23 -2.64 -13.84
CA ILE A 80 -6.41 -1.79 -13.87
C ILE A 80 -5.94 -0.36 -14.21
N PRO A 81 -6.23 0.15 -15.42
CA PRO A 81 -5.77 1.46 -15.84
C PRO A 81 -6.51 2.60 -15.12
N TYR A 82 -5.86 3.76 -15.04
CA TYR A 82 -6.34 4.92 -14.26
C TYR A 82 -7.74 5.43 -14.69
N ASP A 83 -8.10 5.22 -15.95
CA ASP A 83 -9.37 5.64 -16.53
C ASP A 83 -10.49 4.62 -16.34
N LYS A 84 -10.30 3.57 -15.52
CA LYS A 84 -11.35 2.60 -15.18
C LYS A 84 -11.63 2.55 -13.67
N PRO A 85 -12.17 3.62 -13.06
CA PRO A 85 -12.52 3.63 -11.64
C PRO A 85 -13.77 2.81 -11.35
N CYS A 86 -14.13 2.71 -10.07
CA CYS A 86 -15.35 2.06 -9.59
C CYS A 86 -15.40 0.55 -9.93
N ILE A 87 -14.31 -0.17 -9.64
CA ILE A 87 -14.18 -1.61 -9.89
C ILE A 87 -14.10 -2.37 -8.57
N ILE A 88 -14.85 -3.47 -8.47
CA ILE A 88 -14.68 -4.46 -7.42
C ILE A 88 -14.08 -5.72 -8.05
N LEU A 89 -12.86 -6.08 -7.67
CA LEU A 89 -12.25 -7.35 -8.03
C LEU A 89 -12.40 -8.32 -6.85
N LYS A 90 -13.33 -9.28 -6.98
CA LYS A 90 -13.71 -10.18 -5.89
C LYS A 90 -13.43 -11.64 -6.23
N GLY A 91 -12.51 -12.25 -5.51
CA GLY A 91 -12.30 -13.70 -5.50
C GLY A 91 -13.34 -14.42 -4.63
N SER A 92 -13.30 -15.75 -4.66
CA SER A 92 -14.21 -16.56 -3.85
C SER A 92 -13.75 -16.65 -2.39
N ASP A 93 -12.45 -16.79 -2.19
CA ASP A 93 -11.75 -16.76 -0.90
C ASP A 93 -10.25 -16.69 -1.20
N ARG A 94 -9.47 -15.99 -0.37
CA ARG A 94 -8.01 -15.86 -0.60
C ARG A 94 -7.28 -17.19 -0.68
N ARG A 95 -7.78 -18.24 -0.02
CA ARG A 95 -7.19 -19.60 -0.04
C ARG A 95 -7.49 -20.36 -1.33
N THR A 96 -8.48 -19.92 -2.11
CA THR A 96 -8.97 -20.65 -3.28
C THR A 96 -8.84 -19.86 -4.59
N THR A 97 -8.59 -18.55 -4.52
CA THR A 97 -8.43 -17.67 -5.68
C THR A 97 -7.06 -17.00 -5.61
N THR A 98 -6.14 -17.43 -6.48
CA THR A 98 -4.76 -16.91 -6.52
C THR A 98 -4.45 -16.34 -7.88
N ILE A 99 -3.93 -15.12 -7.93
CA ILE A 99 -3.27 -14.50 -9.08
C ILE A 99 -1.78 -14.59 -8.82
N TYR A 100 -1.00 -15.14 -9.76
CA TYR A 100 0.44 -15.30 -9.56
C TYR A 100 1.22 -15.17 -10.87
N ASP A 101 2.49 -14.81 -10.74
CA ASP A 101 3.51 -14.98 -11.78
C ASP A 101 4.90 -14.96 -11.12
N ASP A 102 5.98 -15.16 -11.88
CA ASP A 102 7.37 -15.16 -11.40
C ASP A 102 8.21 -13.98 -11.93
N ASP A 103 7.55 -12.89 -12.33
CA ASP A 103 8.21 -11.74 -12.96
C ASP A 103 9.20 -11.02 -12.04
N ILE A 104 10.29 -10.54 -12.63
CA ILE A 104 11.45 -9.91 -12.01
C ILE A 104 11.57 -8.49 -12.53
N GLN A 105 11.68 -7.51 -11.62
CA GLN A 105 12.01 -6.10 -11.93
C GLN A 105 11.02 -5.35 -12.87
N SER A 106 10.61 -4.16 -12.39
CA SER A 106 9.79 -3.12 -13.04
C SER A 106 8.27 -3.35 -13.16
N LYS A 107 7.79 -4.60 -13.22
CA LYS A 107 6.36 -4.88 -13.34
C LYS A 107 5.84 -5.68 -12.14
N ALA A 108 4.72 -5.23 -11.58
CA ALA A 108 4.02 -5.97 -10.54
C ALA A 108 3.03 -6.94 -11.16
N ILE A 109 2.81 -8.09 -10.51
CA ILE A 109 1.79 -9.08 -10.94
C ILE A 109 0.41 -8.43 -10.99
N PHE A 110 0.12 -7.57 -10.02
CA PHE A 110 -1.10 -6.77 -10.00
C PHE A 110 -0.78 -5.28 -9.87
N THR A 111 -1.31 -4.45 -10.78
CA THR A 111 -1.25 -2.99 -10.68
C THR A 111 -2.65 -2.42 -10.69
N SER A 112 -3.01 -1.63 -9.67
CA SER A 112 -4.25 -0.86 -9.65
C SER A 112 -3.92 0.63 -9.67
N SER A 113 -4.33 1.32 -10.74
CA SER A 113 -4.12 2.77 -10.90
C SER A 113 -5.32 3.68 -10.56
N PRO A 114 -6.58 3.31 -10.81
CA PRO A 114 -7.69 4.25 -10.72
C PRO A 114 -8.16 4.44 -9.28
N PRO A 115 -8.89 5.54 -8.98
CA PRO A 115 -9.56 5.68 -7.69
C PRO A 115 -10.75 4.71 -7.57
N ASN A 116 -11.21 4.52 -6.34
CA ASN A 116 -12.42 3.73 -6.02
C ASN A 116 -12.31 2.28 -6.53
N VAL A 117 -11.27 1.55 -6.09
CA VAL A 117 -11.12 0.12 -6.37
C VAL A 117 -11.30 -0.68 -5.08
N VAL A 118 -12.02 -1.79 -5.19
CA VAL A 118 -12.14 -2.76 -4.09
C VAL A 118 -11.50 -4.07 -4.51
N LEU A 119 -10.60 -4.59 -3.68
CA LEU A 119 -10.09 -5.96 -3.81
C LEU A 119 -10.64 -6.78 -2.64
N SER A 120 -11.12 -7.99 -2.92
CA SER A 120 -11.57 -8.87 -1.84
C SER A 120 -11.38 -10.35 -2.12
N GLY A 121 -10.87 -11.09 -1.13
CA GLY A 121 -10.82 -12.55 -1.15
C GLY A 121 -9.89 -13.12 -2.23
N ILE A 122 -8.77 -12.45 -2.50
CA ILE A 122 -7.79 -12.84 -3.52
C ILE A 122 -6.40 -12.95 -2.88
N THR A 123 -5.64 -13.98 -3.25
CA THR A 123 -4.19 -14.01 -3.05
C THR A 123 -3.49 -13.49 -4.31
N ILE A 124 -2.54 -12.58 -4.14
CA ILE A 124 -1.65 -12.08 -5.17
C ILE A 124 -0.23 -12.47 -4.77
N GLU A 125 0.43 -13.27 -5.59
CA GLU A 125 1.72 -13.88 -5.26
C GLU A 125 2.74 -13.63 -6.38
N ASN A 126 3.91 -13.10 -6.01
CA ASN A 126 5.07 -13.14 -6.87
C ASN A 126 5.96 -14.32 -6.45
N THR A 127 6.08 -15.32 -7.33
CA THR A 127 6.81 -16.58 -7.06
C THR A 127 8.30 -16.53 -7.41
N HIS A 128 8.86 -15.36 -7.76
CA HIS A 128 10.27 -15.22 -8.13
C HIS A 128 11.25 -15.74 -7.05
N GLY A 129 10.89 -15.60 -5.78
CA GLY A 129 11.72 -16.00 -4.65
C GLY A 129 12.55 -14.85 -4.06
N SER A 130 13.59 -15.19 -3.29
CA SER A 130 14.38 -14.25 -2.50
C SER A 130 15.61 -13.68 -3.22
N ASN A 131 15.71 -13.86 -4.55
CA ASN A 131 16.88 -13.46 -5.35
C ASN A 131 16.80 -12.02 -5.87
N GLY A 132 16.07 -11.15 -5.18
CA GLY A 132 15.94 -9.74 -5.54
C GLY A 132 14.52 -9.21 -5.37
N LYS A 133 14.30 -8.00 -5.88
CA LYS A 133 13.03 -7.29 -5.81
C LYS A 133 11.99 -7.94 -6.72
N ALA A 134 10.83 -8.27 -6.18
CA ALA A 134 9.75 -8.88 -6.93
C ALA A 134 8.40 -8.43 -6.35
N VAL A 135 7.71 -7.54 -7.07
CA VAL A 135 6.48 -6.92 -6.58
C VAL A 135 5.29 -7.81 -6.89
N ALA A 136 4.53 -8.20 -5.87
CA ALA A 136 3.26 -8.89 -6.03
C ALA A 136 2.17 -7.91 -6.44
N ALA A 137 2.06 -6.79 -5.73
CA ALA A 137 1.05 -5.78 -6.04
C ALA A 137 1.58 -4.35 -5.91
N THR A 138 1.19 -3.50 -6.86
CA THR A 138 1.33 -2.05 -6.81
C THR A 138 -0.05 -1.41 -6.73
N ILE A 139 -0.30 -0.66 -5.66
CA ILE A 139 -1.58 0.02 -5.44
C ILE A 139 -1.37 1.53 -5.50
N PHE A 140 -1.97 2.15 -6.51
CA PHE A 140 -2.22 3.59 -6.58
C PHE A 140 -3.73 3.85 -6.43
N GLY A 141 -4.10 5.11 -6.67
CA GLY A 141 -5.47 5.54 -6.78
C GLY A 141 -6.04 5.89 -5.42
N ASN A 142 -6.79 6.99 -5.36
CA ASN A 142 -7.40 7.38 -4.10
C ASN A 142 -8.60 6.46 -3.77
N ASN A 143 -8.83 6.18 -2.49
CA ASN A 143 -9.99 5.43 -2.01
C ASN A 143 -10.01 3.95 -2.46
N SER A 144 -8.88 3.25 -2.30
CA SER A 144 -8.81 1.80 -2.56
C SER A 144 -9.04 1.01 -1.27
N ALA A 145 -9.95 0.05 -1.28
CA ALA A 145 -10.24 -0.80 -0.12
C ALA A 145 -9.95 -2.27 -0.41
N ILE A 146 -9.22 -2.91 0.49
CA ILE A 146 -8.69 -4.26 0.31
C ILE A 146 -9.12 -5.10 1.51
N PHE A 147 -9.91 -6.14 1.27
CA PHE A 147 -10.55 -6.95 2.30
C PHE A 147 -10.18 -8.43 2.15
N ASP A 148 -9.69 -9.04 3.22
CA ASP A 148 -9.46 -10.50 3.26
C ASP A 148 -8.57 -10.97 2.11
N CYS A 149 -7.60 -10.16 1.67
CA CYS A 149 -6.65 -10.52 0.63
C CYS A 149 -5.36 -11.10 1.21
N SER A 150 -4.52 -11.68 0.35
CA SER A 150 -3.14 -12.03 0.69
C SER A 150 -2.17 -11.48 -0.34
N PHE A 151 -1.04 -10.96 0.12
CA PHE A 151 0.05 -10.49 -0.72
C PHE A 151 1.31 -11.26 -0.33
N LEU A 152 1.85 -12.04 -1.26
CA LEU A 152 2.91 -13.00 -0.99
C LEU A 152 4.13 -12.70 -1.86
N GLY A 153 5.29 -12.58 -1.22
CA GLY A 153 6.57 -12.38 -1.89
C GLY A 153 7.72 -12.43 -0.89
N TYR A 154 8.84 -11.80 -1.27
CA TYR A 154 10.03 -11.63 -0.43
C TYR A 154 10.37 -10.15 -0.36
N GLN A 155 11.32 -9.68 -1.18
CA GLN A 155 11.67 -8.27 -1.23
C GLN A 155 10.67 -7.48 -2.09
N ASP A 156 10.24 -6.32 -1.59
CA ASP A 156 9.33 -5.38 -2.28
C ASP A 156 7.94 -5.98 -2.61
N THR A 157 7.36 -6.82 -1.72
CA THR A 157 6.10 -7.55 -1.98
C THR A 157 4.90 -6.64 -2.33
N LEU A 158 4.60 -5.65 -1.49
CA LEU A 158 3.48 -4.73 -1.65
C LEU A 158 4.00 -3.30 -1.81
N TRP A 159 3.91 -2.78 -3.03
CA TRP A 159 4.14 -1.38 -3.33
C TRP A 159 2.86 -0.57 -3.13
N ASP A 160 2.66 -0.10 -1.91
CA ASP A 160 1.56 0.77 -1.52
C ASP A 160 1.87 2.23 -1.91
N ALA A 161 1.77 2.50 -3.21
CA ALA A 161 2.50 3.57 -3.89
C ALA A 161 1.98 4.97 -3.56
N LEU A 162 0.72 5.28 -3.87
CA LEU A 162 0.14 6.62 -3.68
C LEU A 162 -1.39 6.60 -3.68
N GLY A 163 -2.02 7.20 -2.67
CA GLY A 163 -3.48 7.26 -2.53
C GLY A 163 -3.89 7.09 -1.07
N ARG A 164 -5.20 7.14 -0.79
CA ARG A 164 -5.78 6.71 0.49
C ARG A 164 -6.24 5.27 0.39
N HIS A 165 -5.65 4.38 1.20
CA HIS A 165 -5.96 2.95 1.13
C HIS A 165 -6.36 2.39 2.49
N TYR A 166 -7.31 1.46 2.46
CA TYR A 166 -7.75 0.73 3.65
C TYR A 166 -7.58 -0.78 3.42
N TYR A 167 -6.73 -1.41 4.22
CA TYR A 167 -6.51 -2.84 4.23
C TYR A 167 -7.14 -3.42 5.49
N LYS A 168 -8.04 -4.37 5.36
CA LYS A 168 -8.69 -5.04 6.50
C LYS A 168 -8.55 -6.55 6.40
N ASN A 169 -8.20 -7.20 7.51
CA ASN A 169 -8.06 -8.66 7.61
C ASN A 169 -7.11 -9.27 6.56
N CYS A 170 -6.17 -8.50 6.04
CA CYS A 170 -5.24 -8.96 5.01
C CYS A 170 -4.09 -9.76 5.63
N TYR A 171 -3.50 -10.64 4.83
CA TYR A 171 -2.24 -11.32 5.15
C TYR A 171 -1.15 -10.81 4.21
N ILE A 172 -0.06 -10.28 4.75
CA ILE A 172 1.03 -9.72 3.95
C ILE A 172 2.32 -10.39 4.38
N GLN A 173 3.01 -11.02 3.43
CA GLN A 173 4.23 -11.76 3.68
C GLN A 173 5.40 -11.22 2.86
N GLY A 174 6.56 -11.06 3.49
CA GLY A 174 7.79 -10.77 2.79
C GLY A 174 8.99 -10.66 3.71
N GLU A 175 10.11 -10.17 3.18
CA GLU A 175 11.42 -10.17 3.84
C GLU A 175 11.99 -8.75 3.96
N VAL A 176 12.38 -8.13 2.85
CA VAL A 176 12.98 -6.79 2.81
C VAL A 176 11.99 -5.80 2.20
N ASP A 177 11.74 -4.69 2.90
CA ASP A 177 10.88 -3.58 2.46
C ASP A 177 9.53 -4.04 1.92
N PHE A 178 8.96 -5.10 2.49
CA PHE A 178 7.88 -5.81 1.82
C PHE A 178 6.53 -5.09 1.86
N ILE A 179 6.43 -3.98 2.61
CA ILE A 179 5.37 -2.97 2.50
C ILE A 179 6.07 -1.61 2.33
N PHE A 180 6.03 -1.04 1.13
CA PHE A 180 6.78 0.17 0.82
C PHE A 180 5.98 1.13 -0.06
N GLY A 181 6.32 2.42 -0.02
CA GLY A 181 5.63 3.44 -0.81
C GLY A 181 5.36 4.74 -0.06
N GLN A 182 4.47 5.55 -0.62
CA GLN A 182 4.11 6.88 -0.12
C GLN A 182 2.59 7.00 0.13
N ALA A 183 1.82 5.91 0.07
CA ALA A 183 0.39 6.02 0.31
C ALA A 183 0.05 6.48 1.74
N GLN A 184 -1.17 6.98 1.90
CA GLN A 184 -1.79 7.24 3.19
C GLN A 184 -2.69 6.05 3.52
N SER A 185 -2.15 5.11 4.30
CA SER A 185 -2.76 3.78 4.40
C SER A 185 -3.00 3.33 5.82
N TYR A 186 -4.11 2.61 5.96
CA TYR A 186 -4.57 2.06 7.22
C TYR A 186 -4.72 0.54 7.09
N PHE A 187 -3.90 -0.21 7.83
CA PHE A 187 -3.90 -1.66 7.89
C PHE A 187 -4.56 -2.08 9.21
N GLU A 188 -5.83 -2.47 9.16
CA GLU A 188 -6.60 -2.90 10.32
C GLU A 188 -6.70 -4.43 10.37
N ASP A 189 -6.38 -5.00 11.55
CA ASP A 189 -6.48 -6.43 11.83
C ASP A 189 -5.75 -7.31 10.80
N CYS A 190 -4.67 -6.78 10.23
CA CYS A 190 -3.83 -7.50 9.28
C CYS A 190 -2.82 -8.41 9.99
N VAL A 191 -2.47 -9.49 9.31
CA VAL A 191 -1.37 -10.38 9.70
C VAL A 191 -0.17 -10.02 8.83
N ILE A 192 0.90 -9.62 9.49
CA ILE A 192 2.16 -9.24 8.85
C ILE A 192 3.16 -10.34 9.13
N ASN A 193 3.45 -11.17 8.13
CA ASN A 193 4.29 -12.36 8.29
C ASN A 193 5.67 -12.13 7.68
N ALA A 194 6.66 -11.89 8.54
CA ALA A 194 8.05 -11.88 8.13
C ALA A 194 8.47 -13.28 7.69
N THR A 195 8.97 -13.42 6.47
CA THR A 195 9.60 -14.65 6.02
C THR A 195 11.11 -14.46 5.96
N GLN A 196 11.84 -15.56 6.00
CA GLN A 196 13.28 -15.57 5.96
C GLN A 196 13.72 -16.35 4.72
N GLY A 197 13.87 -15.65 3.59
CA GLY A 197 14.52 -16.20 2.40
C GLY A 197 16.02 -16.34 2.63
N HIS A 198 16.65 -15.35 3.26
CA HIS A 198 18.05 -15.37 3.66
C HIS A 198 18.21 -15.17 5.17
N ALA A 199 19.18 -15.85 5.78
CA ALA A 199 19.33 -15.81 7.23
C ALA A 199 19.79 -14.43 7.75
N GLN A 200 20.52 -13.68 6.91
CA GLN A 200 21.13 -12.39 7.18
C GLN A 200 21.28 -11.59 5.87
N PRO A 201 21.13 -10.26 5.89
CA PRO A 201 20.78 -9.41 7.04
C PRO A 201 19.30 -9.56 7.46
N ALA A 202 18.93 -8.95 8.59
CA ALA A 202 17.53 -8.90 9.02
C ALA A 202 16.64 -8.15 8.01
N GLY A 203 15.37 -8.56 7.93
CA GLY A 203 14.37 -7.97 7.07
C GLY A 203 13.82 -6.63 7.56
N PHE A 204 12.95 -6.04 6.75
CA PHE A 204 12.24 -4.79 7.06
C PHE A 204 10.78 -4.92 6.65
N ILE A 205 9.86 -4.73 7.59
CA ILE A 205 8.42 -4.73 7.29
C ILE A 205 8.08 -3.54 6.40
N THR A 206 8.51 -2.34 6.81
CA THR A 206 8.13 -1.11 6.12
C THR A 206 9.30 -0.31 5.56
N ALA A 207 9.10 0.29 4.39
CA ALA A 207 9.96 1.34 3.83
C ALA A 207 9.09 2.49 3.30
N GLN A 208 8.72 3.42 4.19
CA GLN A 208 7.80 4.51 3.87
C GLN A 208 8.57 5.75 3.37
N ARG A 209 8.05 6.40 2.33
CA ARG A 209 8.71 7.49 1.57
C ARG A 209 7.97 8.83 1.56
N ARG A 210 7.67 9.36 2.73
CA ARG A 210 7.10 10.71 2.89
C ARG A 210 8.19 11.77 2.73
N TYR A 211 7.93 12.80 1.94
CA TYR A 211 8.95 13.79 1.55
C TYR A 211 8.93 15.07 2.36
N SER A 212 7.82 15.40 3.01
CA SER A 212 7.71 16.63 3.82
C SER A 212 6.83 16.43 5.05
N SER A 213 6.99 17.32 6.02
CA SER A 213 6.16 17.38 7.23
C SER A 213 4.70 17.78 6.96
N THR A 214 4.37 18.31 5.78
CA THR A 214 3.02 18.75 5.41
C THR A 214 2.21 17.68 4.68
N GLU A 215 2.85 16.64 4.13
CA GLU A 215 2.15 15.51 3.48
C GLU A 215 1.31 14.71 4.50
N SER A 216 0.10 14.26 4.12
CA SER A 216 -0.75 13.42 4.98
C SER A 216 -0.39 11.93 4.94
N THR A 217 0.61 11.54 4.14
CA THR A 217 0.98 10.16 3.83
C THR A 217 1.62 9.39 4.99
N GLY A 218 1.57 8.07 4.95
CA GLY A 218 2.15 7.19 5.98
C GLY A 218 1.32 5.94 6.24
N PHE A 219 1.90 5.02 6.98
CA PHE A 219 1.33 3.70 7.23
C PHE A 219 0.92 3.54 8.69
N ILE A 220 -0.35 3.22 8.94
CA ILE A 220 -0.88 2.94 10.27
C ILE A 220 -1.30 1.47 10.31
N PHE A 221 -0.67 0.69 11.18
CA PHE A 221 -1.06 -0.67 11.48
C PHE A 221 -1.82 -0.66 12.80
N LYS A 222 -3.11 -1.03 12.77
CA LYS A 222 -3.95 -1.06 13.97
C LYS A 222 -4.49 -2.47 14.21
N GLY A 223 -4.33 -2.95 15.43
CA GLY A 223 -4.67 -4.33 15.78
C GLY A 223 -3.77 -5.32 15.05
N GLY A 224 -4.28 -6.52 14.79
CA GLY A 224 -3.55 -7.55 14.07
C GLY A 224 -2.27 -8.01 14.77
N ARG A 225 -1.34 -8.59 13.99
CA ARG A 225 -0.08 -9.11 14.53
C ARG A 225 1.07 -9.14 13.53
N VAL A 226 2.28 -9.03 14.06
CA VAL A 226 3.55 -9.30 13.37
C VAL A 226 4.06 -10.67 13.82
N GLU A 227 4.20 -11.59 12.87
CA GLU A 227 4.63 -12.97 13.08
C GLU A 227 5.60 -13.44 11.99
N GLY A 228 5.93 -14.74 12.02
CA GLY A 228 6.70 -15.40 10.97
C GLY A 228 8.02 -15.98 11.48
N ILE A 229 9.01 -16.05 10.60
CA ILE A 229 10.32 -16.64 10.86
C ILE A 229 11.44 -15.63 10.60
N GLY A 230 12.56 -15.81 11.30
CA GLY A 230 13.73 -14.94 11.18
C GLY A 230 13.67 -13.69 12.07
N LYS A 231 14.36 -12.64 11.62
CA LYS A 231 14.50 -11.37 12.34
C LYS A 231 14.15 -10.20 11.44
N VAL A 232 13.38 -9.25 11.97
CA VAL A 232 12.83 -8.15 11.19
C VAL A 232 12.83 -6.85 11.99
N HIS A 233 13.06 -5.73 11.30
CA HIS A 233 12.74 -4.40 11.79
C HIS A 233 11.30 -4.05 11.41
N LEU A 234 10.62 -3.29 12.27
CA LEU A 234 9.31 -2.70 12.00
C LEU A 234 9.35 -1.77 10.78
N GLY A 235 10.49 -1.13 10.53
CA GLY A 235 10.68 -0.34 9.32
C GLY A 235 12.01 0.39 9.21
N ARG A 236 12.25 0.93 8.01
CA ARG A 236 13.33 1.85 7.72
C ARG A 236 12.90 3.06 6.88
N ALA A 237 13.57 4.18 7.05
CA ALA A 237 13.18 5.44 6.40
C ALA A 237 13.60 5.48 4.93
N TRP A 238 12.66 5.27 4.00
CA TRP A 238 12.90 5.49 2.57
C TRP A 238 12.79 6.96 2.17
N GLY A 239 12.01 7.75 2.91
CA GLY A 239 11.89 9.19 2.74
C GLY A 239 12.31 9.98 3.98
N PRO A 240 12.67 11.27 3.82
CA PRO A 240 13.21 12.10 4.90
C PRO A 240 12.22 12.41 6.02
N TYR A 241 10.91 12.24 5.80
CA TYR A 241 9.85 12.46 6.79
C TYR A 241 9.02 11.19 7.02
N SER A 242 9.66 10.02 6.87
CA SER A 242 9.00 8.72 6.97
C SER A 242 8.14 8.60 8.24
N ARG A 243 6.95 8.03 8.07
CA ARG A 243 5.89 7.93 9.08
C ARG A 243 5.25 6.56 9.06
N VAL A 244 5.38 5.83 10.17
CA VAL A 244 4.85 4.49 10.37
C VAL A 244 4.45 4.32 11.83
N LEU A 245 3.23 3.85 12.09
CA LEU A 245 2.74 3.61 13.44
C LEU A 245 2.21 2.17 13.55
N PHE A 246 2.61 1.46 14.61
CA PHE A 246 1.96 0.23 15.05
C PHE A 246 1.14 0.54 16.29
N TRP A 247 -0.15 0.19 16.29
CA TRP A 247 -1.12 0.55 17.32
C TRP A 247 -1.98 -0.64 17.74
N GLY A 248 -1.81 -1.11 18.98
CA GLY A 248 -2.55 -2.27 19.49
C GLY A 248 -2.17 -3.57 18.77
N THR A 249 -1.02 -3.59 18.08
CA THR A 249 -0.54 -4.75 17.32
C THR A 249 0.22 -5.69 18.22
N HIS A 250 -0.02 -7.00 18.09
CA HIS A 250 0.79 -8.01 18.76
C HIS A 250 2.10 -8.25 17.98
N LEU A 251 3.23 -7.92 18.59
CA LEU A 251 4.57 -8.10 18.04
C LEU A 251 5.21 -9.36 18.61
N SER A 252 5.41 -10.39 17.77
CA SER A 252 6.11 -11.61 18.18
C SER A 252 7.64 -11.42 18.26
N ALA A 253 8.36 -12.44 18.72
CA ALA A 253 9.80 -12.40 18.99
C ALA A 253 10.69 -12.30 17.72
N VAL A 254 10.08 -12.24 16.53
CA VAL A 254 10.78 -11.95 15.27
C VAL A 254 11.21 -10.48 15.18
N VAL A 255 10.51 -9.58 15.88
CA VAL A 255 10.85 -8.15 15.89
C VAL A 255 12.13 -7.92 16.69
N LEU A 256 13.11 -7.27 16.05
CA LEU A 256 14.39 -6.96 16.67
C LEU A 256 14.26 -5.94 17.80
N PRO A 257 15.08 -6.02 18.87
CA PRO A 257 15.05 -5.07 19.99
C PRO A 257 15.21 -3.60 19.56
N GLN A 258 16.02 -3.34 18.52
CA GLN A 258 16.22 -1.99 17.97
C GLN A 258 14.95 -1.43 17.31
N GLY A 259 14.08 -2.31 16.79
CA GLY A 259 12.79 -1.99 16.16
C GLY A 259 12.90 -1.33 14.79
N TRP A 260 13.68 -0.25 14.67
CA TRP A 260 13.66 0.64 13.51
C TRP A 260 15.06 1.00 13.01
N ASN A 261 15.14 1.48 11.77
CA ASN A 261 16.41 1.89 11.14
C ASN A 261 16.25 3.22 10.38
N ALA A 262 17.18 4.16 10.55
CA ALA A 262 17.14 5.47 9.87
C ALA A 262 17.58 5.42 8.39
N TRP A 263 18.12 4.28 7.96
CA TRP A 263 18.68 4.03 6.64
C TRP A 263 19.63 5.14 6.17
N ASN A 264 19.30 5.83 5.08
CA ASN A 264 20.12 6.90 4.50
C ASN A 264 19.89 8.28 5.16
N TYR A 265 19.06 8.37 6.19
CA TYR A 265 18.67 9.61 6.86
C TYR A 265 19.14 9.67 8.32
N GLN A 266 20.27 9.04 8.63
CA GLN A 266 20.93 9.16 9.93
C GLN A 266 21.23 10.64 10.26
N GLY A 267 20.95 11.06 11.49
CA GLY A 267 21.04 12.45 11.93
C GLY A 267 19.83 13.33 11.59
N GLN A 268 18.83 12.80 10.87
CA GLN A 268 17.59 13.50 10.53
C GLN A 268 16.35 12.87 11.18
N GLU A 269 16.53 12.04 12.20
CA GLU A 269 15.47 11.20 12.78
C GLU A 269 14.38 12.00 13.48
N ASN A 270 14.67 13.26 13.84
CA ASN A 270 13.66 14.19 14.37
C ASN A 270 12.51 14.47 13.39
N ASN A 271 12.73 14.27 12.08
CA ASN A 271 11.72 14.43 11.04
C ASN A 271 10.77 13.23 10.92
N PHE A 272 11.16 12.06 11.46
CA PHE A 272 10.36 10.84 11.34
C PHE A 272 9.22 10.82 12.35
N VAL A 273 8.19 10.05 12.02
CA VAL A 273 7.12 9.70 12.97
C VAL A 273 7.00 8.18 13.03
N TYR A 274 7.88 7.56 13.82
CA TYR A 274 7.85 6.13 14.12
C TYR A 274 7.39 5.90 15.55
N ALA A 275 6.34 5.12 15.74
CA ALA A 275 5.80 4.85 17.06
C ALA A 275 5.17 3.47 17.18
N GLU A 276 5.23 2.95 18.40
CA GLU A 276 4.52 1.76 18.86
C GLU A 276 3.59 2.22 20.00
N ILE A 277 2.29 2.03 19.81
CA ILE A 277 1.22 2.48 20.72
C ILE A 277 0.51 1.22 21.22
N ASP A 278 0.49 1.00 22.53
CA ASP A 278 -0.21 -0.13 23.16
C ASP A 278 0.06 -1.51 22.50
N CYS A 279 1.26 -1.68 21.93
CA CYS A 279 1.67 -2.94 21.32
C CYS A 279 1.98 -3.97 22.40
N THR A 280 1.68 -5.24 22.10
CA THR A 280 1.83 -6.35 23.04
C THR A 280 2.70 -7.46 22.46
N GLY A 281 3.03 -8.47 23.26
CA GLY A 281 3.82 -9.62 22.82
C GLY A 281 5.32 -9.46 23.06
N PRO A 282 6.10 -10.54 22.87
CA PRO A 282 7.52 -10.57 23.23
C PRO A 282 8.39 -9.61 22.41
N GLY A 283 7.97 -9.25 21.19
CA GLY A 283 8.65 -8.28 20.34
C GLY A 283 8.36 -6.83 20.70
N ALA A 284 7.38 -6.55 21.57
CA ALA A 284 6.97 -5.19 21.94
C ALA A 284 7.79 -4.57 23.08
N ASN A 285 8.82 -5.26 23.59
CA ASN A 285 9.72 -4.68 24.58
C ASN A 285 10.53 -3.53 23.97
N THR A 286 10.30 -2.31 24.46
CA THR A 286 10.92 -1.09 23.92
C THR A 286 12.21 -0.66 24.61
N ARG A 287 12.73 -1.41 25.59
CA ARG A 287 13.93 -1.03 26.39
C ARG A 287 15.18 -0.77 25.55
N GLU A 288 15.34 -1.51 24.45
CA GLU A 288 16.49 -1.44 23.53
C GLU A 288 16.15 -0.76 22.19
N ARG A 289 14.96 -0.15 22.08
CA ARG A 289 14.59 0.58 20.86
C ARG A 289 15.55 1.72 20.61
N VAL A 290 15.71 2.05 19.33
CA VAL A 290 16.38 3.29 18.94
C VAL A 290 15.75 4.48 19.66
N LYS A 291 16.57 5.42 20.13
CA LYS A 291 16.14 6.48 21.05
C LYS A 291 15.20 7.52 20.42
N TRP A 292 15.14 7.57 19.10
CA TRP A 292 14.40 8.56 18.32
C TRP A 292 12.96 8.15 17.97
N THR A 293 12.48 6.98 18.43
CA THR A 293 11.05 6.63 18.32
C THR A 293 10.18 7.62 19.11
N LYS A 294 9.06 8.02 18.52
CA LYS A 294 8.10 8.95 19.09
C LYS A 294 7.24 8.28 20.16
N LYS A 295 6.98 9.00 21.26
CA LYS A 295 6.14 8.49 22.37
C LYS A 295 4.75 9.12 22.37
N GLN A 296 3.70 8.28 22.48
CA GLN A 296 2.28 8.66 22.47
C GLN A 296 1.96 9.90 23.32
N HIS A 297 2.32 9.90 24.61
CA HIS A 297 1.92 10.97 25.53
C HIS A 297 2.80 12.23 25.48
N LYS A 298 3.79 12.30 24.59
CA LYS A 298 4.71 13.44 24.49
C LYS A 298 4.79 14.06 23.10
N GLU A 299 4.63 13.25 22.05
CA GLU A 299 5.00 13.66 20.69
C GLU A 299 3.92 13.37 19.63
N ILE A 300 2.88 12.59 19.96
CA ILE A 300 1.88 12.15 18.98
C ILE A 300 0.47 12.33 19.52
N ASN A 301 -0.35 13.11 18.81
CA ASN A 301 -1.80 13.12 19.01
C ASN A 301 -2.44 11.92 18.28
N ILE A 302 -2.71 10.82 19.01
CA ILE A 302 -3.23 9.58 18.42
C ILE A 302 -4.59 9.74 17.73
N GLN A 303 -5.38 10.76 18.07
CA GLN A 303 -6.68 10.99 17.45
C GLN A 303 -6.56 11.37 15.97
N GLU A 304 -5.45 11.99 15.57
CA GLU A 304 -5.14 12.29 14.16
C GLU A 304 -4.89 11.01 13.34
N TYR A 305 -4.50 9.93 14.01
CA TYR A 305 -4.19 8.62 13.43
C TYR A 305 -5.34 7.60 13.62
N SER A 306 -6.52 8.03 14.07
CA SER A 306 -7.72 7.19 14.04
C SER A 306 -8.16 6.93 12.59
N LEU A 307 -8.88 5.84 12.31
CA LEU A 307 -9.39 5.54 10.96
C LEU A 307 -10.19 6.71 10.37
N SER A 308 -11.10 7.28 11.18
CA SER A 308 -11.93 8.43 10.81
C SER A 308 -11.12 9.68 10.49
N SER A 309 -10.06 9.95 11.24
CA SER A 309 -9.24 11.14 11.02
C SER A 309 -8.16 10.94 9.97
N PHE A 310 -7.56 9.76 9.86
CA PHE A 310 -6.41 9.57 9.00
C PHE A 310 -6.86 9.44 7.54
N ILE A 311 -7.67 8.43 7.24
CA ILE A 311 -8.05 8.13 5.84
C ILE A 311 -9.52 8.38 5.51
N ASN A 312 -10.41 8.54 6.50
CA ASN A 312 -11.86 8.52 6.26
C ASN A 312 -12.58 9.82 6.69
N LYS A 313 -11.91 10.98 6.64
CA LYS A 313 -12.51 12.27 7.06
C LYS A 313 -13.73 12.66 6.23
N ASP A 314 -13.70 12.32 4.95
CA ASP A 314 -14.76 12.55 3.96
C ASP A 314 -15.79 11.40 3.91
N GLY A 315 -15.64 10.37 4.77
CA GLY A 315 -16.55 9.25 4.85
C GLY A 315 -16.55 8.31 3.64
N TRP A 316 -15.50 8.34 2.79
CA TRP A 316 -15.47 7.57 1.54
C TRP A 316 -15.71 6.06 1.72
N LEU A 317 -15.32 5.49 2.87
CA LEU A 317 -15.56 4.07 3.18
C LEU A 317 -17.06 3.71 3.18
N ALA A 318 -17.95 4.65 3.53
CA ALA A 318 -19.39 4.43 3.54
C ALA A 318 -20.01 4.37 2.12
N HIS A 319 -19.29 4.86 1.11
CA HIS A 319 -19.72 4.84 -0.30
C HIS A 319 -19.31 3.57 -1.05
N ILE A 320 -18.53 2.70 -0.40
CA ILE A 320 -18.14 1.42 -0.96
C ILE A 320 -19.34 0.45 -0.92
N PRO A 321 -19.61 -0.30 -2.00
CA PRO A 321 -20.62 -1.35 -1.98
C PRO A 321 -20.32 -2.41 -0.93
N LYS A 322 -21.38 -2.90 -0.28
CA LYS A 322 -21.25 -4.04 0.63
C LYS A 322 -20.85 -5.28 -0.19
N LEU A 323 -19.78 -5.94 0.24
CA LEU A 323 -19.20 -7.09 -0.42
C LEU A 323 -19.97 -8.38 -0.17
#